data_AF-A0A7X9XC12-F1
#
_entry.id   AF-A0A7X9XC12-F1
#
_cell.length_a   1.000
_cell.length_b   1.000
_cell.length_c   1.000
_cell.angle_alpha   90.00
_cell.angle_beta   90.00
_cell.angle_gamma   90.00
#
_symmetry.space_group_name_H-M   'P 1'
#
loop_
_entity.id
_entity.type
_entity.pdbx_description
1 polymer ?
#
loop_
_entity_poly.entity_id
_entity_poly.type
_entity_poly.pdbx_seq_one_letter_code
_entity_poly.pdbx_strand_id
1 'polypeptide(L)'
;MINDSIEVSKTDIDGFFEAEIPIPVDKLLFKGIGLDPATIEITDNCNKLEVVMMYTFTYDFISLKRVDKKRKKRYKKLPEIYKTAIDKGIFEMIHPCYIRDFEPY
;
A
#
# COMPACT_ATOMS: atom_id res chain seq x y z
N MET A 1 -13.37 18.10 -3.58
CA MET A 1 -13.80 16.87 -4.27
C MET A 1 -14.05 15.85 -3.18
N ILE A 2 -15.29 15.39 -3.00
CA ILE A 2 -15.60 14.36 -2.00
C ILE A 2 -15.14 13.04 -2.61
N ASN A 3 -14.05 12.49 -2.09
CA ASN A 3 -13.50 11.22 -2.54
C ASN A 3 -13.94 10.16 -1.52
N ASP A 4 -15.20 9.76 -1.63
CA ASP A 4 -15.76 8.76 -0.73
C ASP A 4 -15.18 7.38 -1.06
N SER A 5 -14.82 6.65 -0.01
CA SER A 5 -14.37 5.26 -0.10
C SER A 5 -15.36 4.37 0.63
N ILE A 6 -15.64 3.20 0.07
CA ILE A 6 -16.48 2.17 0.69
C ILE A 6 -15.54 1.08 1.20
N GLU A 7 -15.76 0.63 2.44
CA GLU A 7 -15.04 -0.52 2.97
C GLU A 7 -15.54 -1.79 2.27
N VAL A 8 -14.63 -2.51 1.61
CA VAL A 8 -14.94 -3.73 0.86
C VAL A 8 -14.51 -5.01 1.59
N SER A 9 -13.49 -4.93 2.46
CA SER A 9 -13.01 -6.06 3.25
C SER A 9 -12.11 -5.60 4.41
N LYS A 10 -11.82 -6.52 5.34
CA LYS A 10 -10.92 -6.35 6.49
C LYS A 10 -10.09 -7.60 6.71
N THR A 11 -8.89 -7.42 7.24
CA THR A 11 -7.98 -8.48 7.65
C THR A 11 -7.41 -8.17 9.03
N ASP A 12 -6.77 -9.17 9.64
CA ASP A 12 -6.02 -9.01 10.87
C ASP A 12 -4.56 -8.58 10.57
N ILE A 13 -3.67 -8.74 11.55
CA ILE A 13 -2.27 -8.34 11.42
C ILE A 13 -1.45 -9.29 10.53
N ASP A 14 -1.92 -10.51 10.31
CA ASP A 14 -1.23 -11.48 9.44
C ASP A 14 -1.36 -11.06 7.97
N GLY A 15 -2.45 -10.37 7.62
CA GLY A 15 -2.61 -9.69 6.34
C GLY A 15 -2.88 -10.64 5.15
N PHE A 16 -3.14 -11.92 5.41
CA PHE A 16 -3.56 -12.90 4.41
C PHE A 16 -5.08 -13.03 4.43
N PHE A 17 -5.73 -12.63 3.35
CA PHE A 17 -7.19 -12.65 3.25
C PHE A 17 -7.65 -12.70 1.79
N GLU A 18 -8.91 -13.11 1.61
CA GLU A 18 -9.63 -13.04 0.35
C GLU A 18 -10.68 -11.91 0.44
N ALA A 19 -10.94 -11.26 -0.69
CA ALA A 19 -11.93 -10.20 -0.77
C ALA A 19 -12.63 -10.21 -2.12
N GLU A 20 -13.95 -10.02 -2.11
CA GLU A 20 -14.73 -9.81 -3.32
C GLU A 20 -14.74 -8.31 -3.64
N ILE A 21 -14.02 -7.94 -4.70
CA ILE A 21 -13.96 -6.55 -5.16
C ILE A 21 -14.98 -6.36 -6.28
N PRO A 22 -15.98 -5.47 -6.13
CA PRO A 22 -16.96 -5.23 -7.17
C PRO A 22 -16.30 -4.57 -8.39
N ILE A 23 -16.52 -5.13 -9.57
CA ILE A 23 -16.13 -4.50 -10.84
C ILE A 23 -17.05 -3.28 -11.05
N PRO A 24 -16.55 -2.10 -11.48
CA PRO A 24 -15.25 -1.87 -12.11
C PRO A 24 -14.20 -1.17 -11.22
N VAL A 25 -14.15 -1.47 -9.91
CA VAL A 25 -13.19 -0.80 -9.00
C VAL A 25 -11.74 -1.06 -9.46
N ASP A 26 -11.07 0.01 -9.83
CA ASP A 26 -9.67 0.05 -10.27
C ASP A 26 -8.72 0.50 -9.14
N LYS A 27 -9.25 1.16 -8.10
CA LYS A 27 -8.47 1.69 -6.97
C LYS A 27 -8.84 1.06 -5.65
N LEU A 28 -7.83 0.54 -4.96
CA LEU A 28 -7.95 0.02 -3.61
C LEU A 28 -7.13 0.87 -2.64
N LEU A 29 -7.76 1.25 -1.53
CA LEU A 29 -7.15 2.01 -0.46
C LEU A 29 -7.01 1.13 0.78
N PHE A 30 -5.78 0.77 1.11
CA PHE A 30 -5.45 0.03 2.31
C PHE A 30 -5.18 1.00 3.47
N LYS A 31 -5.84 0.76 4.61
CA LYS A 31 -5.69 1.54 5.84
C LYS A 31 -5.50 0.59 7.03
N GLY A 32 -4.68 1.03 7.98
CA GLY A 32 -4.48 0.34 9.25
C GLY A 32 -3.87 1.28 10.27
N ILE A 33 -4.14 1.03 11.55
CA ILE A 33 -3.57 1.83 12.64
C ILE A 33 -2.04 1.63 12.63
N GLY A 34 -1.29 2.73 12.64
CA GLY A 34 0.17 2.68 12.62
C GLY A 34 0.80 2.45 11.25
N LEU A 35 0.01 2.41 10.17
CA LEU A 35 0.48 2.23 8.79
C LEU A 35 0.21 3.48 7.96
N ASP A 36 1.16 3.84 7.09
CA ASP A 36 0.93 4.81 6.03
C ASP A 36 -0.15 4.25 5.09
N PRO A 37 -1.20 5.02 4.74
CA PRO A 37 -2.18 4.60 3.75
C PRO A 37 -1.50 4.19 2.44
N ALA A 38 -2.06 3.18 1.78
CA ALA A 38 -1.57 2.73 0.49
C ALA A 38 -2.74 2.67 -0.50
N THR A 39 -2.78 3.63 -1.41
CA THR A 39 -3.65 3.56 -2.59
C THR A 39 -2.90 2.83 -3.69
N ILE A 40 -3.53 1.83 -4.30
CA ILE A 40 -3.03 1.15 -5.48
C ILE A 40 -4.05 1.24 -6.60
N GLU A 41 -3.57 1.26 -7.84
CA GLU A 41 -4.38 1.20 -9.06
C GLU A 41 -4.08 -0.14 -9.76
N ILE A 42 -5.10 -0.98 -9.91
CA ILE A 42 -4.99 -2.33 -10.49
C ILE A 42 -4.88 -2.17 -12.01
N THR A 43 -3.82 -2.73 -12.61
CA THR A 43 -3.56 -2.56 -14.05
C THR A 43 -4.10 -3.67 -14.94
N ASP A 44 -4.31 -4.86 -14.39
CA ASP A 44 -4.64 -6.08 -15.14
C ASP A 44 -5.71 -6.93 -14.42
N ASN A 45 -6.15 -8.04 -15.03
CA ASN A 45 -6.95 -9.08 -14.36
C ASN A 45 -6.10 -9.78 -13.27
N CYS A 46 -5.89 -9.08 -12.18
CA CYS A 46 -5.05 -9.53 -11.09
C CYS A 46 -5.87 -10.13 -9.96
N ASN A 47 -5.80 -11.46 -9.84
CA ASN A 47 -6.57 -12.20 -8.84
C ASN A 47 -5.84 -12.33 -7.49
N LYS A 48 -4.55 -11.96 -7.44
CA LYS A 48 -3.72 -12.03 -6.24
C LYS A 48 -2.95 -10.72 -6.09
N LEU A 49 -3.06 -10.08 -4.92
CA LEU A 49 -2.38 -8.83 -4.64
C LEU A 49 -1.40 -9.03 -3.48
N GLU A 50 -0.16 -8.60 -3.69
CA GLU A 50 0.89 -8.61 -2.68
C GLU A 50 1.32 -7.16 -2.42
N VAL A 51 0.90 -6.60 -1.29
CA VAL A 51 1.04 -5.17 -1.00
C VAL A 51 1.88 -4.96 0.26
N VAL A 52 2.96 -4.20 0.14
CA VAL A 52 3.78 -3.81 1.29
C VAL A 52 3.19 -2.57 1.96
N MET A 53 2.73 -2.70 3.20
CA MET A 53 2.32 -1.57 4.01
C MET A 53 3.52 -0.98 4.77
N MET A 54 3.68 0.34 4.72
CA MET A 54 4.78 1.04 5.39
C MET A 54 4.34 1.52 6.76
N TYR A 55 5.17 1.39 7.79
CA TYR A 55 4.87 1.98 9.10
C TYR A 55 4.74 3.50 9.00
N THR A 56 3.68 4.03 9.59
CA THR A 56 3.53 5.47 9.84
C THR A 56 4.34 5.86 11.05
N PHE A 57 4.87 7.07 11.05
CA PHE A 57 5.65 7.60 12.17
C PHE A 57 5.07 8.93 12.57
N THR A 58 4.89 9.14 13.87
CA THR A 58 4.66 10.47 14.41
C THR A 58 5.96 11.26 14.34
N TYR A 59 5.86 12.49 13.85
CA TYR A 59 7.00 13.37 13.67
C TYR A 59 6.78 14.63 14.48
N ASP A 60 7.47 14.74 15.60
CA ASP A 60 7.37 15.91 16.46
C ASP A 60 8.24 17.05 15.94
N PHE A 61 7.72 18.28 16.08
CA PHE A 61 8.44 19.54 15.82
C PHE A 61 9.06 19.68 14.42
N ILE A 62 8.48 19.05 13.38
CA ILE A 62 8.89 19.24 11.98
C ILE A 62 7.70 19.53 11.06
N SER A 63 7.94 20.27 9.99
CA SER A 63 6.90 20.59 9.00
C SER A 63 6.51 19.37 8.15
N LEU A 64 5.25 19.35 7.69
CA LEU A 64 4.73 18.30 6.80
C LEU A 64 5.61 18.10 5.55
N LYS A 65 6.12 19.19 4.95
CA LYS A 65 7.08 19.09 3.83
C LYS A 65 8.34 18.28 4.18
N ARG A 66 8.86 18.42 5.40
CA ARG A 66 10.03 17.63 5.87
C ARG A 66 9.62 16.19 6.16
N VAL A 67 8.43 15.97 6.68
CA VAL A 67 7.83 14.64 6.88
C VAL A 67 7.72 13.91 5.55
N ASP A 68 7.09 14.51 4.54
CA ASP A 68 6.93 13.89 3.22
C ASP A 68 8.27 13.63 2.54
N LYS A 69 9.27 14.49 2.74
CA LYS A 69 10.63 14.20 2.25
C LYS A 69 11.20 12.93 2.89
N LYS A 70 10.95 12.67 4.18
CA LYS A 70 11.37 11.44 4.86
C LYS A 70 10.54 10.24 4.38
N ARG A 71 9.23 10.37 4.29
CA ARG A 71 8.31 9.32 3.80
C ARG A 71 8.66 8.92 2.36
N LYS A 72 8.85 9.89 1.46
CA LYS A 72 9.27 9.65 0.06
C LYS A 72 10.62 8.94 -0.04
N LYS A 73 11.57 9.21 0.86
CA LYS A 73 12.84 8.47 0.91
C LYS A 73 12.64 6.99 1.27
N ARG A 74 11.71 6.66 2.17
CA ARG A 74 11.35 5.27 2.49
C ARG A 74 10.58 4.63 1.34
N TYR A 75 9.64 5.36 0.77
CA TYR A 75 8.86 4.93 -0.40
C TYR A 75 9.75 4.49 -1.56
N LYS A 76 10.84 5.22 -1.82
CA LYS A 76 11.81 4.84 -2.87
C LYS A 76 12.47 3.47 -2.65
N LYS A 77 12.46 2.93 -1.43
CA LYS A 77 12.98 1.59 -1.11
C LYS A 77 11.92 0.49 -1.25
N LEU A 78 10.68 0.85 -1.57
CA LEU A 78 9.58 -0.11 -1.74
C LEU A 78 9.93 -1.24 -2.73
N PRO A 79 10.57 -0.99 -3.90
CA PRO A 79 10.96 -2.07 -4.80
C PRO A 79 11.98 -3.05 -4.20
N GLU A 80 12.94 -2.55 -3.40
CA GLU A 80 13.93 -3.38 -2.71
C GLU A 80 13.28 -4.25 -1.63
N ILE A 81 12.32 -3.70 -0.89
CA ILE A 81 11.55 -4.42 0.13
C ILE A 81 10.71 -5.50 -0.52
N TYR A 82 10.02 -5.18 -1.63
CA TYR A 82 9.23 -6.13 -2.41
C TYR A 82 10.11 -7.29 -2.89
N LYS A 83 11.26 -6.99 -3.49
CA LYS A 83 12.22 -8.02 -3.90
C LYS A 83 12.68 -8.90 -2.73
N THR A 84 12.96 -8.29 -1.58
CA THR A 84 13.34 -9.03 -0.37
C THR A 84 12.21 -9.96 0.11
N ALA A 85 10.95 -9.58 -0.07
CA ALA A 85 9.80 -10.43 0.26
C ALA A 85 9.70 -11.64 -0.68
N ILE A 86 10.00 -11.46 -1.98
CA ILE A 86 10.13 -12.57 -2.94
C ILE A 86 11.27 -13.50 -2.54
N ASP A 87 12.46 -12.95 -2.28
CA ASP A 87 13.65 -13.73 -1.95
C ASP A 87 13.46 -14.58 -0.67
N LYS A 88 12.56 -14.14 0.22
CA LYS A 88 12.18 -14.85 1.44
C LYS A 88 10.99 -15.81 1.27
N GLY A 89 10.39 -15.89 0.08
CA GLY A 89 9.21 -16.70 -0.20
C GLY A 89 7.93 -16.21 0.49
N ILE A 90 7.90 -14.95 0.93
CA ILE A 90 6.68 -14.32 1.48
C ILE A 90 5.76 -13.92 0.34
N PHE A 91 6.35 -13.38 -0.73
CA PHE A 91 5.68 -12.99 -1.96
C PHE A 91 5.99 -14.00 -3.06
N GLU A 92 4.98 -14.39 -3.81
CA GLU A 92 5.09 -15.31 -4.93
C GLU A 92 5.17 -14.57 -6.26
N MET A 93 4.65 -13.34 -6.33
CA MET A 93 4.60 -12.57 -7.57
C MET A 93 5.92 -11.85 -7.81
N ILE A 94 6.56 -12.16 -8.95
CA ILE A 94 7.83 -11.52 -9.36
C ILE A 94 7.66 -10.00 -9.53
N HIS A 95 6.52 -9.57 -10.07
CA HIS A 95 6.19 -8.16 -10.26
C HIS A 95 4.77 -7.89 -9.75
N PRO A 96 4.54 -6.76 -9.05
CA PRO A 96 3.20 -6.36 -8.66
C PRO A 96 2.36 -6.02 -9.90
N CYS A 97 1.10 -6.43 -9.89
CA CYS A 97 0.10 -6.14 -10.93
C CYS A 97 -0.68 -4.85 -10.69
N TYR A 98 -0.04 -3.89 -10.01
CA TYR A 98 -0.65 -2.62 -9.65
C TYR A 98 0.38 -1.50 -9.71
N ILE A 99 -0.12 -0.30 -9.96
CA ILE A 99 0.65 0.93 -9.81
C ILE A 99 0.39 1.48 -8.42
N ARG A 100 1.45 1.97 -7.79
CA ARG A 100 1.38 2.72 -6.55
C ARG A 100 2.17 4.00 -6.73
N ASP A 101 1.57 5.11 -6.32
CA ASP A 101 2.23 6.41 -6.27
C ASP A 101 2.46 6.86 -4.82
N PHE A 102 3.40 7.79 -4.65
CA PHE A 102 3.65 8.41 -3.35
C PHE A 102 2.62 9.52 -3.08
N GLU A 103 1.86 9.37 -2.00
CA GLU A 103 0.88 10.36 -1.54
C GLU A 103 1.44 11.19 -0.36
N PRO A 104 1.71 12.50 -0.56
CA PRO A 104 2.06 13.41 0.53
C PRO A 104 0.86 13.65 1.45
N TYR A 105 1.11 14.17 2.65
CA TYR A 105 0.05 14.65 3.55
C TYR A 105 -0.55 15.98 3.06
#